data_AF-A0A7J3J1X1-F1
#
_entry.id   AF-A0A7J3J1X1-F1
#
_cell.length_a   1.000
_cell.length_b   1.000
_cell.length_c   1.000
_cell.angle_alpha   90.00
_cell.angle_beta   90.00
_cell.angle_gamma   90.00
#
_symmetry.space_group_name_H-M   'P 1'
#
loop_
_entity.id
_entity.type
_entity.pdbx_description
1 polymer ?
#
loop_
_entity_poly.entity_id
_entity_poly.type
_entity_poly.pdbx_seq_one_letter_code
_entity_poly.pdbx_strand_id
1 'polypeptide(L)'
;MVDEMSREGTIQRSPLTIVLTLLVAILAVLSAYFTPRSQEFLPYMDEVILTLLTLIINIVYLIGGGIVIFGALLIITRFIQSKLRNPDKPSGVTRYLSGYLTLSLELFIGAEIIRTTVVRTMEEFMVLILVIISRGLFSLILYLERRWHGNIECE
;
A
#
# COMPACT_ATOMS: atom_id res chain seq x y z
N MET A 1 -31.72 -3.66 69.26
CA MET A 1 -32.55 -4.16 68.15
C MET A 1 -33.18 -2.92 67.52
N VAL A 2 -32.93 -2.65 66.24
CA VAL A 2 -33.45 -1.51 65.47
C VAL A 2 -32.67 -0.17 65.54
N ASP A 3 -31.34 -0.14 65.35
CA ASP A 3 -30.70 1.12 64.91
C ASP A 3 -29.34 0.97 64.18
N GLU A 4 -29.14 -0.18 63.52
CA GLU A 4 -27.92 -0.43 62.72
C GLU A 4 -28.25 -1.03 61.35
N MET A 5 -29.48 -0.80 60.88
CA MET A 5 -29.98 -1.35 59.62
C MET A 5 -30.74 -0.31 58.79
N SER A 6 -30.34 0.96 58.88
CA SER A 6 -30.89 2.03 58.04
C SER A 6 -29.80 3.02 57.63
N ARG A 7 -28.68 2.50 57.12
CA ARG A 7 -27.76 3.27 56.27
C ARG A 7 -27.77 2.68 54.87
N GLU A 8 -28.95 2.67 54.25
CA GLU A 8 -29.01 2.75 52.79
C GLU A 8 -28.48 4.12 52.40
N GLY A 9 -27.16 4.17 52.20
CA GLY A 9 -26.53 5.26 51.47
C GLY A 9 -27.13 5.25 50.08
N THR A 10 -28.16 6.07 49.88
CA THR A 10 -28.66 6.44 48.56
C THR A 10 -27.48 7.07 47.83
N ILE A 11 -26.78 6.24 47.04
CA ILE A 11 -25.68 6.69 46.20
C ILE A 11 -26.29 7.73 45.28
N GLN A 12 -26.06 9.01 45.60
CA GLN A 12 -26.53 10.15 44.84
C GLN A 12 -25.72 10.19 43.54
N ARG A 13 -26.04 9.26 42.63
CA ARG A 13 -25.42 9.21 41.31
C ARG A 13 -25.80 10.49 40.59
N SER A 14 -24.79 11.22 40.15
CA SER A 14 -24.99 12.40 39.32
C SER A 14 -25.88 12.03 38.12
N PRO A 15 -26.87 12.87 37.75
CA PRO A 15 -27.75 12.60 36.62
C PRO A 15 -26.97 12.32 35.33
N LEU A 16 -25.77 12.87 35.20
CA LEU A 16 -24.85 12.67 34.08
C LEU A 16 -24.35 11.21 33.98
N THR A 17 -24.08 10.56 35.11
CA THR A 17 -23.64 9.15 35.14
C THR A 17 -24.76 8.21 34.71
N ILE A 18 -25.99 8.50 35.13
CA ILE A 18 -27.18 7.71 34.77
C ILE A 18 -27.44 7.81 33.26
N VAL A 19 -27.39 9.02 32.71
CA VAL A 19 -27.54 9.28 31.27
C VAL A 19 -26.45 8.58 30.47
N LEU A 20 -25.19 8.65 30.91
CA LEU A 20 -24.07 7.96 30.24
C LEU A 20 -24.27 6.44 30.22
N THR A 21 -24.66 5.83 31.35
CA THR A 21 -24.93 4.38 31.40
C THR A 21 -26.11 3.97 30.54
N LEU A 22 -27.17 4.78 30.48
CA LEU A 22 -28.31 4.54 29.59
C LEU A 22 -27.91 4.64 28.12
N LEU A 23 -27.09 5.63 27.77
CA LEU A 23 -26.60 5.81 26.39
C LEU A 23 -25.74 4.62 25.94
N VAL A 24 -24.81 4.16 26.78
CA VAL A 24 -23.98 2.97 26.49
C VAL A 24 -24.86 1.71 26.41
N ALA A 25 -25.86 1.56 27.29
CA ALA A 25 -26.79 0.44 27.23
C ALA A 25 -27.62 0.42 25.95
N ILE A 26 -28.14 1.59 25.52
CA ILE A 26 -28.89 1.73 24.26
C ILE A 26 -27.98 1.40 23.07
N LEU A 27 -26.75 1.93 23.04
CA LEU A 27 -25.76 1.61 22.00
C LEU A 27 -25.41 0.12 21.97
N ALA A 28 -25.28 -0.55 23.12
CA ALA A 28 -25.00 -1.97 23.20
C ALA A 28 -26.16 -2.82 22.66
N VAL A 29 -27.40 -2.46 23.01
CA VAL A 29 -28.61 -3.14 22.48
C VAL A 29 -28.76 -2.91 20.98
N LEU A 30 -28.50 -1.68 20.51
CA LEU A 30 -28.53 -1.36 19.09
C LEU A 30 -27.47 -2.15 18.32
N SER A 31 -26.25 -2.27 18.87
CA SER A 31 -25.17 -3.11 18.34
C SER A 31 -25.59 -4.58 18.25
N ALA A 32 -26.20 -5.12 19.31
CA ALA A 32 -26.63 -6.51 19.36
C ALA A 32 -27.77 -6.83 18.39
N TYR A 33 -28.65 -5.85 18.13
CA TYR A 33 -29.74 -5.99 17.16
C TYR A 33 -29.24 -5.91 15.70
N PHE A 34 -28.22 -5.08 15.44
CA PHE A 34 -27.67 -4.89 14.10
C PHE A 34 -26.67 -5.99 13.70
N THR A 35 -25.94 -6.55 14.66
CA THR A 35 -24.96 -7.64 14.48
C THR A 35 -25.48 -8.86 13.70
N PRO A 36 -26.64 -9.47 14.01
CA PRO A 36 -27.10 -10.66 13.29
C PRO A 36 -27.38 -10.38 11.81
N ARG A 37 -27.75 -9.14 11.44
CA ARG A 37 -27.96 -8.77 10.04
C ARG A 37 -26.65 -8.49 9.30
N SER A 38 -25.64 -7.93 9.97
CA SER A 38 -24.33 -7.72 9.32
C SER A 38 -23.56 -9.03 9.09
N GLN A 39 -23.71 -10.04 9.94
CA GLN A 39 -23.00 -11.32 9.85
C GLN A 39 -23.29 -12.12 8.56
N GLU A 40 -24.45 -11.93 7.91
CA GLU A 40 -24.79 -12.61 6.66
C GLU A 40 -24.28 -11.86 5.40
N PHE A 41 -24.24 -10.53 5.45
CA PHE A 41 -23.81 -9.70 4.31
C PHE A 41 -22.29 -9.48 4.27
N LEU A 42 -21.63 -9.41 5.42
CA LEU A 42 -20.19 -9.20 5.53
C LEU A 42 -19.33 -10.28 4.84
N PRO A 43 -19.56 -11.60 5.03
CA PRO A 43 -18.68 -12.61 4.43
C PRO A 43 -18.75 -12.62 2.91
N TYR A 44 -19.93 -12.37 2.34
CA TYR A 44 -20.09 -12.29 0.88
C TYR A 44 -19.38 -11.06 0.29
N MET A 45 -19.43 -9.92 0.97
CA MET A 45 -18.72 -8.71 0.55
C MET A 45 -17.21 -8.88 0.68
N ASP A 46 -16.73 -9.51 1.75
CA ASP A 46 -15.30 -9.76 1.96
C ASP A 46 -14.71 -10.65 0.84
N GLU A 47 -15.37 -11.75 0.46
CA GLU A 47 -14.92 -12.61 -0.63
C GLU A 47 -14.86 -11.87 -1.98
N VAL A 48 -15.87 -11.05 -2.29
CA VAL A 48 -15.91 -10.26 -3.53
C VAL A 48 -14.78 -9.23 -3.54
N ILE A 49 -14.55 -8.53 -2.42
CA ILE A 49 -13.48 -7.54 -2.29
C ILE A 49 -12.10 -8.20 -2.43
N LEU A 50 -11.85 -9.31 -1.73
CA LEU A 50 -10.58 -10.03 -1.80
C LEU A 50 -10.29 -10.54 -3.22
N THR A 51 -11.30 -11.03 -3.93
CA THR A 51 -11.18 -11.50 -5.31
C THR A 51 -10.85 -10.36 -6.27
N LEU A 52 -11.59 -9.24 -6.18
CA LEU A 52 -11.34 -8.05 -7.00
C LEU A 52 -9.95 -7.46 -6.74
N LEU A 53 -9.55 -7.39 -5.47
CA LEU A 53 -8.27 -6.81 -5.08
C LEU A 53 -7.11 -7.69 -5.58
N THR A 54 -7.23 -9.01 -5.46
CA THR A 54 -6.27 -9.99 -6.03
C THR A 54 -6.18 -9.89 -7.54
N LEU A 55 -7.31 -9.71 -8.24
CA LEU A 55 -7.34 -9.50 -9.69
C LEU A 55 -6.56 -8.23 -10.07
N ILE A 56 -6.79 -7.12 -9.36
CA ILE A 56 -6.11 -5.85 -9.61
C ILE A 56 -4.59 -6.00 -9.44
N ILE A 57 -4.14 -6.67 -8.37
CA ILE A 57 -2.71 -6.92 -8.13
C ILE A 57 -2.07 -7.65 -9.32
N ASN A 58 -2.72 -8.72 -9.80
CA ASN A 58 -2.21 -9.48 -10.94
C ASN A 58 -2.17 -8.64 -12.23
N ILE A 59 -3.18 -7.81 -12.48
CA ILE A 59 -3.20 -6.90 -13.64
C ILE A 59 -2.05 -5.90 -13.55
N VAL A 60 -1.83 -5.29 -12.38
CA VAL A 60 -0.73 -4.32 -12.19
C VAL A 60 0.63 -4.99 -12.38
N TYR A 61 0.81 -6.23 -11.90
CA TYR A 61 2.01 -7.01 -12.16
C TYR A 61 2.22 -7.30 -13.65
N LEU A 62 1.15 -7.66 -14.37
CA LEU A 62 1.21 -7.95 -15.80
C LEU A 62 1.57 -6.70 -16.61
N ILE A 63 0.97 -5.55 -16.27
CA ILE A 63 1.29 -4.27 -16.90
C ILE A 63 2.73 -3.84 -16.59
N GLY A 64 3.14 -3.92 -15.32
CA GLY A 64 4.51 -3.59 -14.91
C GLY A 64 5.54 -4.42 -15.69
N GLY A 65 5.39 -5.75 -15.69
CA GLY A 65 6.28 -6.66 -16.44
C GLY A 65 6.25 -6.38 -17.95
N GLY A 66 5.08 -6.10 -18.51
CA GLY A 66 4.91 -5.72 -19.91
C GLY A 66 5.71 -4.46 -20.28
N ILE A 67 5.71 -3.45 -19.41
CA ILE A 67 6.44 -2.19 -19.64
C ILE A 67 7.96 -2.40 -19.56
N VAL A 68 8.46 -3.24 -18.63
CA VAL A 68 9.90 -3.59 -18.62
C VAL A 68 10.30 -4.24 -19.94
N ILE A 69 9.56 -5.26 -20.36
CA ILE A 69 9.87 -6.05 -21.56
C ILE A 69 9.80 -5.15 -22.80
N PHE A 70 8.73 -4.36 -22.93
CA PHE A 70 8.55 -3.44 -24.04
C PHE A 70 9.65 -2.37 -24.07
N GLY A 71 9.95 -1.75 -22.93
CA GLY A 71 11.02 -0.76 -22.80
C GLY A 71 12.37 -1.34 -23.21
N ALA A 72 12.72 -2.53 -22.71
CA ALA A 72 13.96 -3.22 -23.05
C ALA A 72 14.06 -3.53 -24.56
N LEU A 73 13.01 -4.09 -25.16
CA LEU A 73 12.95 -4.39 -26.61
C LEU A 73 13.10 -3.13 -27.48
N LEU A 74 12.42 -2.05 -27.14
CA LEU A 74 12.47 -0.79 -27.89
C LEU A 74 13.87 -0.16 -27.86
N ILE A 75 14.59 -0.38 -26.76
CA ILE A 75 15.92 0.18 -26.58
C ILE A 75 16.98 -0.70 -27.22
N ILE A 76 16.85 -2.03 -27.16
CA ILE A 76 17.70 -2.95 -27.91
C ILE A 76 17.60 -2.66 -29.41
N THR A 77 16.38 -2.53 -29.94
CA THR A 77 16.16 -2.24 -31.36
C THR A 77 16.74 -0.87 -31.76
N ARG A 78 16.51 0.18 -30.96
CA ARG A 78 17.11 1.50 -31.21
C ARG A 78 18.61 1.55 -31.05
N PHE A 79 19.16 0.81 -30.10
CA PHE A 79 20.59 0.72 -29.87
C PHE A 79 21.28 0.08 -31.08
N ILE A 80 20.76 -1.06 -31.56
CA ILE A 80 21.25 -1.73 -32.78
C ILE A 80 21.15 -0.78 -33.98
N GLN A 81 20.00 -0.12 -34.18
CA GLN A 81 19.80 0.81 -35.29
C GLN A 81 20.73 2.03 -35.22
N SER A 82 20.98 2.58 -34.02
CA SER A 82 21.87 3.72 -33.82
C SER A 82 23.33 3.34 -34.06
N LYS A 83 23.75 2.16 -33.60
CA LYS A 83 25.10 1.60 -33.83
C LYS A 83 25.37 1.32 -35.31
N LEU A 84 24.34 0.90 -36.06
CA LEU A 84 24.44 0.69 -37.51
C LEU A 84 24.48 2.01 -38.31
N ARG A 85 23.82 3.08 -37.82
CA ARG A 85 23.64 4.31 -38.61
C ARG A 85 24.77 5.32 -38.43
N ASN A 86 25.31 5.51 -37.21
CA ASN A 86 26.45 6.40 -36.96
C ASN A 86 27.21 5.93 -35.69
N PRO A 87 28.45 5.42 -35.81
CA PRO A 87 29.21 4.91 -34.67
C PRO A 87 29.68 5.97 -33.67
N ASP A 88 29.74 7.25 -34.07
CA ASP A 88 30.45 8.30 -33.31
C ASP A 88 29.54 9.24 -32.50
N LYS A 89 28.21 9.06 -32.51
CA LYS A 89 27.28 9.92 -31.74
C LYS A 89 26.82 9.24 -30.45
N PRO A 90 26.87 9.93 -29.29
CA PRO A 90 26.34 9.38 -28.05
C PRO A 90 24.84 9.17 -28.20
N SER A 91 24.42 7.91 -28.18
CA SER A 91 23.03 7.55 -28.36
C SER A 91 22.29 7.89 -27.05
N GLY A 92 21.49 8.96 -27.04
CA GLY A 92 20.67 9.39 -25.88
C GLY A 92 19.55 8.42 -25.48
N VAL A 93 19.69 7.12 -25.78
CA VAL A 93 18.72 6.05 -25.58
C VAL A 93 18.60 5.68 -24.09
N THR A 94 19.65 5.88 -23.30
CA THR A 94 19.69 5.62 -21.85
C THR A 94 18.67 6.47 -21.08
N ARG A 95 18.37 7.69 -21.54
CA ARG A 95 17.37 8.55 -20.90
C ARG A 95 15.95 7.99 -21.05
N TYR A 96 15.65 7.37 -22.19
CA TYR A 96 14.37 6.70 -22.40
C TYR A 96 14.28 5.39 -21.61
N LEU A 97 15.39 4.67 -21.45
CA LEU A 97 15.47 3.47 -20.60
C LEU A 97 15.10 3.75 -19.15
N SER A 98 15.73 4.77 -18.58
CA SER A 98 15.47 5.18 -17.19
C SER A 98 13.99 5.51 -16.99
N GLY A 99 13.34 6.19 -17.94
CA GLY A 99 11.90 6.49 -17.86
C GLY A 99 11.00 5.25 -17.81
N TYR A 100 11.19 4.29 -18.72
CA TYR A 100 10.38 3.06 -18.74
C TYR A 100 10.63 2.17 -17.51
N LEU A 101 11.89 2.08 -17.07
CA LEU A 101 12.24 1.31 -15.87
C LEU A 101 11.66 1.94 -14.60
N THR A 102 11.75 3.26 -14.44
CA THR A 102 11.16 3.95 -13.29
C THR A 102 9.65 3.75 -13.24
N LEU A 103 8.95 3.86 -14.37
CA LEU A 103 7.50 3.65 -14.43
C LEU A 103 7.13 2.21 -14.06
N SER A 104 7.81 1.20 -14.60
CA SER A 104 7.54 -0.18 -14.23
C SER A 104 7.81 -0.47 -12.76
N LEU A 105 8.90 0.06 -12.20
CA LEU A 105 9.18 -0.06 -10.78
C LEU A 105 8.10 0.65 -9.97
N GLU A 106 7.56 1.76 -10.46
CA GLU A 106 6.48 2.48 -9.80
C GLU A 106 5.22 1.61 -9.64
N LEU A 107 4.85 0.92 -10.71
CA LEU A 107 3.73 -0.03 -10.74
C LEU A 107 3.97 -1.27 -9.88
N PHE A 108 5.17 -1.85 -9.87
CA PHE A 108 5.46 -3.04 -9.06
C PHE A 108 5.35 -2.79 -7.57
N ILE A 109 5.82 -1.65 -7.08
CA ILE A 109 5.58 -1.34 -5.67
C ILE A 109 4.11 -0.98 -5.42
N GLY A 110 3.41 -0.35 -6.37
CA GLY A 110 1.97 -0.15 -6.26
C GLY A 110 1.23 -1.49 -6.05
N ALA A 111 1.60 -2.51 -6.82
CA ALA A 111 1.07 -3.87 -6.66
C ALA A 111 1.40 -4.45 -5.27
N GLU A 112 2.63 -4.30 -4.78
CA GLU A 112 3.01 -4.81 -3.45
C GLU A 112 2.29 -4.10 -2.30
N ILE A 113 2.14 -2.78 -2.36
CA ILE A 113 1.38 -2.04 -1.35
C ILE A 113 -0.07 -2.55 -1.31
N ILE A 114 -0.70 -2.76 -2.46
CA ILE A 114 -2.07 -3.29 -2.52
C ILE A 114 -2.12 -4.73 -1.98
N ARG A 115 -1.16 -5.58 -2.34
CA ARG A 115 -1.07 -6.99 -1.90
C ARG A 115 -1.05 -7.13 -0.38
N THR A 116 -0.27 -6.30 0.28
CA THR A 116 -0.17 -6.30 1.75
C THR A 116 -1.44 -5.84 2.47
N THR A 117 -2.37 -5.16 1.77
CA THR A 117 -3.70 -4.85 2.34
C THR A 117 -4.66 -6.04 2.30
N VAL A 118 -4.44 -7.01 1.39
CA VAL A 118 -5.23 -8.24 1.24
C VAL A 118 -4.79 -9.29 2.27
N VAL A 119 -3.49 -9.54 2.38
CA VAL A 119 -2.92 -10.62 3.20
C VAL A 119 -2.11 -10.01 4.34
N ARG A 120 -2.77 -9.80 5.48
CA ARG A 120 -2.13 -9.26 6.70
C ARG A 120 -1.43 -10.37 7.48
N THR A 121 -0.33 -10.89 6.96
CA THR A 121 0.55 -11.83 7.68
C THR A 121 1.87 -11.15 8.07
N MET A 122 2.53 -11.64 9.12
CA MET A 122 3.82 -11.09 9.59
C MET A 122 4.92 -11.18 8.52
N GLU A 123 4.85 -12.18 7.66
CA GLU A 123 5.78 -12.36 6.54
C GLU A 123 5.57 -11.27 5.47
N GLU A 124 4.32 -10.95 5.13
CA GLU A 124 4.03 -9.90 4.16
C GLU A 124 4.35 -8.50 4.67
N PHE A 125 4.21 -8.27 5.98
CA PHE A 125 4.70 -7.03 6.60
C PHE A 125 6.22 -6.85 6.44
N MET A 126 7.00 -7.94 6.49
CA MET A 126 8.44 -7.91 6.24
C MET A 126 8.75 -7.59 4.78
N VAL A 127 7.98 -8.14 3.83
CA VAL A 127 8.08 -7.80 2.40
C VAL A 127 7.79 -6.31 2.16
N LEU A 128 6.80 -5.74 2.85
CA LEU A 128 6.45 -4.32 2.78
C LEU A 128 7.63 -3.42 3.20
N ILE A 129 8.24 -3.73 4.34
CA ILE A 129 9.42 -3.00 4.85
C ILE A 129 10.60 -3.15 3.87
N LEU A 130 10.85 -4.35 3.37
CA LEU A 130 11.92 -4.62 2.41
C LEU A 130 11.74 -3.80 1.12
N VAL A 131 10.52 -3.74 0.59
CA VAL A 131 10.17 -2.99 -0.63
C VAL A 131 10.36 -1.48 -0.43
N ILE A 132 9.93 -0.94 0.71
CA ILE A 132 10.11 0.48 1.04
C ILE A 132 11.60 0.84 1.16
N ILE A 133 12.39 0.01 1.85
CA ILE A 133 13.84 0.22 2.01
C ILE A 133 14.56 0.11 0.68
N SER A 134 14.26 -0.92 -0.12
CA SER A 134 14.84 -1.12 -1.46
C SER A 134 14.58 0.07 -2.39
N ARG A 135 13.38 0.66 -2.32
CA ARG A 135 13.04 1.91 -3.02
C ARG A 135 13.87 3.10 -2.56
N GLY A 136 14.02 3.28 -1.26
CA GLY A 136 14.89 4.31 -0.69
C GLY A 136 16.32 4.16 -1.18
N LEU A 137 16.82 2.92 -1.25
CA LEU A 137 18.17 2.60 -1.69
C LEU A 137 18.36 2.83 -3.20
N PHE A 138 17.45 2.39 -4.07
CA PHE A 138 17.53 2.65 -5.50
C PHE A 138 17.43 4.14 -5.82
N SER A 139 16.53 4.88 -5.16
CA SER A 139 16.43 6.34 -5.28
C SER A 139 17.73 7.02 -4.85
N LEU A 140 18.34 6.55 -3.77
CA LEU A 140 19.63 7.05 -3.28
C LEU A 140 20.77 6.76 -4.26
N ILE A 141 20.83 5.54 -4.82
CA ILE A 141 21.85 5.16 -5.82
C ILE A 141 21.73 6.04 -7.07
N LEU A 142 20.53 6.21 -7.61
CA LEU A 142 20.31 7.07 -8.79
C LEU A 142 20.60 8.55 -8.51
N TYR A 143 20.30 9.03 -7.29
CA TYR A 143 20.67 10.36 -6.84
C TYR A 143 22.20 10.55 -6.80
N LEU A 144 22.92 9.57 -6.25
CA LEU A 144 24.37 9.59 -6.20
C LEU A 144 24.98 9.50 -7.60
N GLU A 145 24.50 8.60 -8.44
CA GLU A 145 24.95 8.48 -9.85
C GLU A 145 24.82 9.81 -10.58
N ARG A 146 23.67 10.49 -10.45
CA ARG A 146 23.45 11.80 -11.08
C ARG A 146 24.37 12.88 -10.52
N ARG A 147 24.64 12.88 -9.21
CA ARG A 147 25.57 13.83 -8.57
C ARG A 147 27.02 13.59 -9.02
N TRP A 148 27.43 12.34 -9.16
CA TRP A 148 28.77 11.97 -9.58
C TRP A 148 29.01 12.21 -11.08
N HIS A 149 28.06 11.87 -11.96
CA HIS A 149 28.17 12.13 -13.40
C HIS A 149 27.94 13.60 -13.78
N GLY A 150 27.17 14.37 -12.99
CA GLY A 150 26.99 15.80 -13.20
C GLY A 150 28.23 16.65 -12.85
N ASN A 151 29.26 16.06 -12.22
CA ASN A 151 30.49 16.76 -11.85
C ASN A 151 31.60 16.63 -12.91
N ILE A 152 31.36 15.94 -14.04
CA ILE A 152 32.36 15.69 -15.10
C ILE A 152 32.18 16.62 -16.32
N GLU A 153 31.16 17.49 -16.32
CA GLU A 153 30.95 18.51 -17.37
C GLU A 153 31.54 19.89 -16.99
N CYS A 154 32.26 20.00 -15.87
CA CYS A 154 32.84 21.24 -15.37
C CYS A 154 34.35 21.13 -15.06
N GLU A 155 35.13 20.53 -15.96
CA GLU A 155 36.59 20.75 -16.06
C GLU A 155 37.06 20.66 -17.51
#